data_AF-A0AA95LSB2-F1
#
_entry.id   AF-A0AA95LSB2-F1
#
_cell.length_a   1.000
_cell.length_b   1.000
_cell.length_c   1.000
_cell.angle_alpha   90.00
_cell.angle_beta   90.00
_cell.angle_gamma   90.00
#
_symmetry.space_group_name_H-M   'P 1'
#
loop_
_entity.id
_entity.type
_entity.pdbx_description
1 polymer ?
#
loop_
_entity_poly.entity_id
_entity_poly.type
_entity_poly.pdbx_seq_one_letter_code
_entity_poly.pdbx_strand_id
1 'polypeptide(L)'
;MEKWKQFTEEKKKQYFVSTQGRVKSIDKATGEESLRKPSSNKSGRKMITVNETGKRYYVYRLVAEAFIPNPENKPTVNHIRGLDAGDGVDNLEWMTYAEQDEHARQTGLKTPGNTSAIVLDSNGIVIASHDTMTEAFTSYDGRNVYYNKDTQIIGNVVVMKQSYYDKLSEDERFNICFECFQRMMEFAYVVNGQLAGDGGKASEMVNCSRSTVIRHTENKWDVNIKGHTVSRLKNRIGVFNDDTKQEDKIYEKSCHY
;
A
#
# COMPACT_ATOMS: atom_id res chain seq x y z
N MET A 1 38.20 -8.15 17.50
CA MET A 1 38.52 -6.76 17.92
C MET A 1 37.65 -5.80 17.16
N GLU A 2 37.20 -4.73 17.82
CA GLU A 2 36.44 -3.67 17.15
C GLU A 2 37.34 -2.91 16.17
N LYS A 3 36.81 -2.61 14.98
CA LYS A 3 37.51 -1.78 13.97
C LYS A 3 36.73 -0.49 13.74
N TRP A 4 37.45 0.57 13.36
CA TRP A 4 36.89 1.89 13.08
C TRP A 4 37.20 2.31 11.64
N LYS A 5 36.24 2.91 10.96
CA LYS A 5 36.41 3.47 9.61
C LYS A 5 35.81 4.87 9.53
N GLN A 6 36.52 5.78 8.86
CA GLN A 6 36.03 7.12 8.59
C GLN A 6 34.89 7.03 7.56
N PHE A 7 33.77 7.73 7.81
CA PHE A 7 32.66 7.78 6.87
C PHE A 7 32.40 9.18 6.32
N THR A 8 32.84 10.23 7.02
CA THR A 8 32.78 11.60 6.51
C THR A 8 33.81 12.47 7.23
N GLU A 9 34.14 13.59 6.62
CA GLU A 9 34.85 14.68 7.28
C GLU A 9 34.16 16.01 7.00
N GLU A 10 34.37 16.94 7.93
CA GLU A 10 33.94 18.32 7.90
C GLU A 10 35.17 19.23 8.08
N LYS A 11 34.96 20.55 8.10
CA LYS A 11 36.07 21.51 8.21
C LYS A 11 36.84 21.32 9.51
N LYS A 12 36.14 21.10 10.63
CA LYS A 12 36.78 20.96 11.96
C LYS A 12 36.89 19.52 12.45
N LYS A 13 36.12 18.58 11.92
CA LYS A 13 35.99 17.24 12.50
C LYS A 13 36.04 16.12 11.47
N GLN A 14 36.61 14.98 11.87
CA GLN A 14 36.49 13.71 11.14
C GLN A 14 35.56 12.79 11.91
N TYR A 15 34.75 11.99 11.21
CA TYR A 15 33.76 11.12 11.84
C TYR A 15 33.97 9.67 11.44
N PHE A 16 33.87 8.78 12.43
CA PHE A 16 34.15 7.37 12.30
C PHE A 16 33.00 6.53 12.84
N VAL A 17 32.81 5.37 12.24
CA VAL A 17 31.88 4.34 12.69
C VAL A 17 32.66 3.06 13.02
N SER A 18 32.21 2.34 14.04
CA SER A 18 32.82 1.09 14.47
C SER A 18 32.06 -0.15 13.98
N THR A 19 32.71 -1.31 13.99
CA THR A 19 32.07 -2.60 13.69
C THR A 19 30.94 -2.98 14.67
N GLN A 20 30.80 -2.27 15.79
CA GLN A 20 29.74 -2.46 16.79
C GLN A 20 28.64 -1.38 16.70
N GLY A 21 28.66 -0.52 15.68
CA GLY A 21 27.68 0.55 15.53
C GLY A 21 27.90 1.73 16.49
N ARG A 22 29.13 1.93 16.98
CA ARG A 22 29.50 3.13 17.73
C ARG A 22 29.99 4.21 16.77
N VAL A 23 29.72 5.48 17.11
CA VAL A 23 30.14 6.63 16.31
C VAL A 23 31.02 7.53 17.15
N LYS A 24 32.14 7.99 16.59
CA LYS A 24 33.01 8.98 17.22
C LYS A 24 33.36 10.10 16.25
N SER A 25 33.71 11.26 16.80
CA SER A 25 34.32 12.36 16.07
C SER A 25 35.72 12.63 16.59
N ILE A 26 36.63 13.06 15.74
CA ILE A 26 37.96 13.55 16.10
C ILE A 26 38.06 15.02 15.69
N ASP A 27 38.42 15.89 16.63
CA ASP A 27 38.71 17.28 16.33
C ASP A 27 40.05 17.41 15.58
N LYS A 28 40.06 18.09 14.43
CA LYS A 28 41.25 18.21 13.58
C LYS A 28 42.33 19.12 14.18
N ALA A 29 41.96 20.05 15.05
CA ALA A 29 42.90 20.99 15.66
C ALA A 29 43.56 20.40 16.91
N THR A 30 42.79 19.69 17.75
CA THR A 30 43.29 19.16 19.03
C THR A 30 43.62 17.67 18.99
N GLY A 31 43.10 16.92 18.01
CA GLY A 31 43.17 15.46 17.97
C GLY A 31 42.26 14.77 18.98
N GLU A 32 41.41 15.52 19.69
CA GLU A 32 40.55 14.98 20.74
C GLU A 32 39.43 14.12 20.15
N GLU A 33 39.25 12.92 20.70
CA GLU A 33 38.18 12.01 20.33
C GLU A 33 36.94 12.22 21.21
N SER A 34 35.76 12.18 20.62
CA SER A 34 34.50 12.21 21.36
C SER A 34 33.52 11.17 20.82
N LEU A 35 32.99 10.32 21.71
CA LEU A 35 31.89 9.42 21.38
C LEU A 35 30.62 10.23 21.12
N ARG A 36 29.91 9.90 20.05
CA ARG A 36 28.66 10.55 19.65
C ARG A 36 27.50 9.67 20.09
N LYS A 37 26.52 10.27 20.78
CA LYS A 37 25.28 9.60 21.16
C LYS A 37 24.28 9.71 20.00
N PRO A 38 23.88 8.59 19.36
CA PRO A 38 22.85 8.63 18.33
C PRO A 38 21.48 8.98 18.92
N SER A 39 20.63 9.60 18.11
CA SER A 39 19.19 9.74 18.39
C SER A 39 18.40 8.64 17.66
N SER A 40 17.25 8.24 18.18
CA SER A 40 16.37 7.29 17.50
C SER A 40 15.26 8.03 16.74
N ASN A 41 14.90 7.53 15.56
CA ASN A 41 13.71 8.00 14.85
C ASN A 41 12.43 7.34 15.40
N LYS A 42 11.25 7.68 14.84
CA LYS A 42 9.95 7.09 15.24
C LYS A 42 9.90 5.57 15.12
N SER A 43 10.70 4.98 14.24
CA SER A 43 10.82 3.53 14.03
C SER A 43 11.92 2.89 14.88
N GLY A 44 12.52 3.61 15.84
CA GLY A 44 13.59 3.11 16.70
C GLY A 44 14.99 3.10 16.08
N ARG A 45 15.15 3.44 14.79
CA ARG A 45 16.45 3.40 14.10
C ARG A 45 17.37 4.51 14.57
N LYS A 46 18.61 4.17 14.90
CA LYS A 46 19.64 5.11 15.38
C LYS A 46 20.19 5.96 14.24
N MET A 47 20.34 7.25 14.52
CA MET A 47 20.84 8.28 13.60
C MET A 47 21.84 9.21 14.29
N ILE A 48 22.79 9.70 13.52
CA ILE A 48 23.74 10.76 13.90
C ILE A 48 23.53 11.95 12.96
N THR A 49 23.44 13.15 13.52
CA THR A 49 23.51 14.41 12.78
C THR A 49 24.94 14.94 12.82
N VAL A 50 25.49 15.23 11.66
CA VAL A 50 26.82 15.83 11.49
C VAL A 50 26.63 17.34 11.36
N ASN A 51 27.22 18.10 12.27
CA ASN A 51 26.71 19.42 12.68
C ASN A 51 26.96 20.55 11.67
N GLU A 52 28.07 20.55 10.91
CA GLU A 52 28.34 21.64 9.95
C GLU A 52 27.42 21.53 8.72
N THR A 53 27.06 20.30 8.34
CA THR A 53 26.18 20.04 7.19
C THR A 53 24.70 19.87 7.54
N GLY A 54 24.38 19.62 8.81
CA GLY A 54 23.04 19.21 9.24
C GLY A 54 22.60 17.85 8.69
N LYS A 55 23.51 17.12 8.02
CA LYS A 55 23.20 15.86 7.34
C LYS A 55 23.03 14.74 8.37
N ARG A 56 21.98 13.95 8.17
CA ARG A 56 21.63 12.80 9.02
C ARG A 56 22.11 11.51 8.37
N TYR A 57 22.72 10.66 9.18
CA TYR A 57 23.17 9.33 8.77
C TYR A 57 22.57 8.28 9.68
N TYR A 58 22.09 7.20 9.08
CA TYR A 58 21.67 6.01 9.84
C TYR A 58 22.88 5.19 10.26
N VAL A 59 22.95 4.81 11.53
CA VAL A 59 24.12 4.10 12.08
C VAL A 59 24.31 2.74 11.39
N TYR A 60 23.26 1.93 11.27
CA TYR A 60 23.35 0.63 10.59
C TYR A 60 23.85 0.74 9.14
N ARG A 61 23.44 1.78 8.43
CA ARG A 61 23.86 2.01 7.04
C ARG A 61 25.34 2.34 6.96
N LEU A 62 25.83 3.20 7.85
CA LEU A 62 27.26 3.51 7.95
C LEU A 62 28.09 2.26 8.25
N VAL A 63 27.62 1.39 9.14
CA VAL A 63 28.29 0.13 9.48
C VAL A 63 28.35 -0.80 8.26
N ALA A 64 27.22 -0.99 7.57
CA ALA A 64 27.16 -1.84 6.40
C ALA A 64 28.06 -1.33 5.26
N GLU A 65 28.01 -0.03 4.95
CA GLU A 65 28.86 0.60 3.93
C GLU A 65 30.34 0.53 4.27
N ALA A 66 30.69 0.59 5.56
CA ALA A 66 32.07 0.52 6.00
C ALA A 66 32.64 -0.90 6.02
N PHE A 67 31.84 -1.91 6.42
CA PHE A 67 32.39 -3.21 6.83
C PHE A 67 31.80 -4.42 6.10
N ILE A 68 30.72 -4.27 5.34
CA ILE A 68 30.03 -5.38 4.66
C ILE A 68 30.12 -5.18 3.15
N PRO A 69 30.86 -6.02 2.41
CA PRO A 69 30.91 -5.96 0.95
C PRO A 69 29.51 -6.05 0.33
N ASN A 70 29.25 -5.24 -0.70
CA ASN A 70 28.00 -5.25 -1.47
C ASN A 70 28.28 -5.49 -2.96
N PRO A 71 28.79 -6.68 -3.35
CA PRO A 71 29.19 -6.95 -4.73
C PRO A 71 28.01 -6.88 -5.71
N GLU A 72 26.79 -7.14 -5.23
CA GLU A 72 25.55 -7.13 -6.02
C GLU A 72 24.88 -5.75 -6.06
N ASN A 73 25.48 -4.71 -5.46
CA ASN A 73 24.94 -3.35 -5.39
C ASN A 73 23.48 -3.29 -4.87
N LYS A 74 23.16 -4.13 -3.89
CA LYS A 74 21.84 -4.18 -3.27
C LYS A 74 21.50 -2.85 -2.57
N PRO A 75 20.28 -2.32 -2.73
CA PRO A 75 19.95 -0.95 -2.31
C PRO A 75 19.69 -0.79 -0.80
N THR A 76 19.29 -1.84 -0.08
CA THR A 76 18.84 -1.75 1.33
C THR A 76 19.71 -2.57 2.27
N VAL A 77 19.65 -2.23 3.56
CA VAL A 77 20.31 -2.99 4.64
C VAL A 77 19.23 -3.48 5.60
N ASN A 78 19.27 -4.76 5.92
CA ASN A 78 18.35 -5.43 6.84
C ASN A 78 19.02 -5.71 8.20
N HIS A 79 18.21 -5.79 9.26
CA HIS A 79 18.64 -6.24 10.59
C HIS A 79 18.23 -7.71 10.80
N ILE A 80 19.19 -8.63 10.75
CA ILE A 80 18.97 -10.10 10.74
C ILE A 80 18.13 -10.56 11.94
N ARG A 81 18.45 -10.05 13.13
CA ARG A 81 17.82 -10.41 14.41
C ARG A 81 16.95 -9.27 14.97
N GLY A 82 16.54 -8.34 14.11
CA GLY A 82 15.74 -7.17 14.48
C GLY A 82 16.56 -5.99 15.03
N LEU A 83 15.85 -4.86 15.25
CA LEU A 83 16.46 -3.57 15.64
C LEU A 83 17.08 -3.59 17.05
N ASP A 84 16.49 -4.34 17.97
CA ASP A 84 16.92 -4.37 19.38
C ASP A 84 18.26 -5.10 19.58
N ALA A 85 18.65 -5.96 18.63
CA ALA A 85 19.95 -6.62 18.60
C ALA A 85 21.11 -5.67 18.21
N GLY A 86 20.80 -4.40 17.90
CA GLY A 86 21.79 -3.35 17.65
C GLY A 86 22.24 -3.25 16.19
N ASP A 87 23.15 -2.31 15.94
CA ASP A 87 23.62 -1.94 14.59
C ASP A 87 25.02 -2.51 14.29
N GLY A 88 25.40 -3.61 14.93
CA GLY A 88 26.69 -4.28 14.72
C GLY A 88 26.75 -5.04 13.39
N VAL A 89 27.95 -5.24 12.85
CA VAL A 89 28.18 -5.95 11.58
C VAL A 89 27.56 -7.35 11.57
N ASP A 90 27.53 -8.02 12.72
CA ASP A 90 26.99 -9.36 12.92
C ASP A 90 25.45 -9.45 12.89
N ASN A 91 24.76 -8.29 12.84
CA ASN A 91 23.31 -8.19 12.76
C ASN A 91 22.84 -7.54 11.46
N LEU A 92 23.73 -7.26 10.50
CA LEU A 92 23.38 -6.50 9.29
C LEU A 92 23.69 -7.29 8.02
N GLU A 93 22.84 -7.15 7.02
CA GLU A 93 23.03 -7.73 5.69
C GLU A 93 22.47 -6.81 4.59
N TRP A 94 23.02 -6.92 3.39
CA TRP A 94 22.52 -6.20 2.22
C TRP A 94 21.35 -6.95 1.58
N MET A 95 20.27 -6.25 1.26
CA MET A 95 19.05 -6.79 0.64
C MET A 95 18.53 -5.91 -0.49
N THR A 96 17.76 -6.54 -1.38
CA THR A 96 16.83 -5.87 -2.28
C THR A 96 15.54 -5.52 -1.55
N TYR A 97 14.75 -4.61 -2.12
CA TYR A 97 13.43 -4.29 -1.57
C TYR A 97 12.50 -5.52 -1.49
N ALA A 98 12.57 -6.42 -2.48
CA ALA A 98 11.77 -7.64 -2.52
C ALA A 98 12.19 -8.65 -1.44
N GLU A 99 13.50 -8.86 -1.25
CA GLU A 99 14.02 -9.70 -0.17
C GLU A 99 13.63 -9.16 1.21
N GLN A 100 13.71 -7.83 1.39
CA GLN A 100 13.32 -7.19 2.64
C GLN A 100 11.81 -7.31 2.91
N ASP A 101 10.99 -7.22 1.86
CA ASP A 101 9.55 -7.43 1.95
C ASP A 101 9.20 -8.86 2.37
N GLU A 102 9.83 -9.84 1.70
CA GLU A 102 9.63 -11.25 1.99
C GLU A 102 10.15 -11.62 3.39
N HIS A 103 11.32 -11.12 3.79
CA HIS A 103 11.85 -11.31 5.14
C HIS A 103 10.90 -10.71 6.19
N ALA A 104 10.37 -9.51 5.94
CA ALA A 104 9.39 -8.89 6.84
C ALA A 104 8.09 -9.69 6.92
N ARG A 105 7.66 -10.34 5.82
CA ARG A 105 6.50 -11.24 5.79
C ARG A 105 6.75 -12.52 6.57
N GLN A 106 7.92 -13.15 6.40
CA GLN A 106 8.31 -14.38 7.10
C GLN A 106 8.51 -14.18 8.60
N THR A 107 9.05 -13.02 9.00
CA THR A 107 9.31 -12.67 10.40
C THR A 107 8.12 -11.99 11.09
N GLY A 108 7.01 -11.76 10.37
CA GLY A 108 5.81 -11.10 10.90
C GLY A 108 5.97 -9.59 11.17
N LEU A 109 7.08 -8.98 10.74
CA LEU A 109 7.36 -7.54 10.87
C LEU A 109 6.51 -6.69 9.92
N LYS A 110 6.18 -7.26 8.76
CA LYS A 110 4.97 -6.88 8.04
C LYS A 110 3.92 -7.86 8.51
N THR A 111 3.04 -7.41 9.39
CA THR A 111 1.73 -8.05 9.45
C THR A 111 1.19 -7.97 8.02
N PRO A 112 0.90 -9.10 7.36
CA PRO A 112 -0.17 -9.08 6.39
C PRO A 112 -1.34 -8.40 7.11
N GLY A 113 -2.25 -7.74 6.41
CA GLY A 113 -3.53 -7.50 7.04
C GLY A 113 -4.14 -8.88 7.35
N ASN A 114 -3.82 -9.49 8.50
CA ASN A 114 -4.46 -10.65 9.12
C ASN A 114 -5.84 -10.20 9.62
N THR A 115 -6.49 -9.37 8.82
CA THR A 115 -7.89 -9.13 8.95
C THR A 115 -8.51 -10.14 8.01
N SER A 116 -8.89 -11.26 8.61
CA SER A 116 -9.75 -12.23 7.97
C SER A 116 -10.93 -11.50 7.35
N ALA A 117 -11.34 -11.97 6.18
CA ALA A 117 -12.37 -11.34 5.39
C ALA A 117 -13.55 -12.28 5.23
N ILE A 118 -14.75 -11.71 5.32
CA ILE A 118 -16.00 -12.37 4.95
C ILE A 118 -16.41 -11.81 3.60
N VAL A 119 -16.77 -12.70 2.69
CA VAL A 119 -17.28 -12.35 1.37
C VAL A 119 -18.77 -12.59 1.33
N LEU A 120 -19.51 -11.59 0.88
CA LEU A 120 -20.96 -11.54 0.85
C LEU A 120 -21.44 -11.37 -0.59
N ASP A 121 -22.58 -11.97 -0.91
CA ASP A 121 -23.33 -11.64 -2.12
C ASP A 121 -24.13 -10.34 -1.95
N SER A 122 -24.87 -9.94 -3.00
CA SER A 122 -25.70 -8.72 -2.99
C SER A 122 -26.88 -8.76 -2.01
N ASN A 123 -27.22 -9.93 -1.48
CA ASN A 123 -28.29 -10.11 -0.49
C ASN A 123 -27.74 -10.15 0.95
N GLY A 124 -26.42 -10.01 1.13
CA GLY A 124 -25.77 -10.11 2.43
C GLY A 124 -25.55 -11.55 2.90
N ILE A 125 -25.68 -12.54 2.01
CA ILE A 125 -25.38 -13.94 2.32
C ILE A 125 -23.88 -14.18 2.25
N VAL A 126 -23.33 -14.81 3.28
CA VAL A 126 -21.91 -15.20 3.30
C VAL A 126 -21.68 -16.30 2.27
N ILE A 127 -20.75 -16.08 1.35
CA ILE A 127 -20.39 -17.03 0.30
C ILE A 127 -18.97 -17.58 0.45
N ALA A 128 -18.09 -16.88 1.17
CA ALA A 128 -16.73 -17.34 1.45
C ALA A 128 -16.13 -16.59 2.65
N SER A 129 -15.02 -17.13 3.14
CA SER A 129 -14.11 -16.46 4.06
C SER A 129 -12.68 -16.63 3.56
N HIS A 130 -11.84 -15.62 3.81
CA HIS A 130 -10.41 -15.66 3.52
C HIS A 130 -9.60 -15.29 4.75
N ASP A 131 -8.36 -15.78 4.83
CA ASP A 131 -7.48 -15.52 5.95
C ASP A 131 -7.05 -14.05 5.99
N THR A 132 -7.06 -13.37 4.83
CA THR A 132 -6.75 -11.95 4.70
C THR A 132 -7.64 -11.22 3.70
N MET A 133 -7.84 -9.91 3.91
CA MET A 133 -8.46 -9.02 2.91
C MET A 133 -7.71 -9.05 1.57
N THR A 134 -6.39 -9.18 1.59
CA THR A 134 -5.59 -9.23 0.35
C THR A 134 -5.89 -10.48 -0.47
N GLU A 135 -6.00 -11.63 0.18
CA GLU A 135 -6.35 -12.88 -0.46
C GLU A 135 -7.76 -12.83 -1.06
N ALA A 136 -8.73 -12.28 -0.31
CA ALA A 136 -10.06 -12.03 -0.85
C ALA A 136 -9.98 -11.16 -2.11
N PHE A 137 -9.18 -10.10 -2.10
CA PHE A 137 -9.09 -9.19 -3.23
C PHE A 137 -8.46 -9.77 -4.49
N THR A 138 -7.61 -10.78 -4.34
CA THR A 138 -7.01 -11.50 -5.47
C THR A 138 -7.85 -12.68 -5.95
N SER A 139 -8.89 -13.06 -5.21
CA SER A 139 -9.72 -14.24 -5.50
C SER A 139 -10.93 -13.93 -6.39
N TYR A 140 -11.29 -12.65 -6.55
CA TYR A 140 -12.43 -12.22 -7.34
C TYR A 140 -12.01 -11.25 -8.44
N ASP A 141 -12.56 -11.45 -9.64
CA ASP A 141 -12.34 -10.57 -10.77
C ASP A 141 -13.32 -9.39 -10.77
N GLY A 142 -12.83 -8.23 -11.17
CA GLY A 142 -13.66 -7.06 -11.45
C GLY A 142 -13.14 -5.79 -10.81
N ARG A 143 -13.92 -4.72 -10.96
CA ARG A 143 -13.55 -3.42 -10.38
C ARG A 143 -13.58 -3.51 -8.87
N ASN A 144 -12.51 -3.06 -8.23
CA ASN A 144 -12.52 -2.75 -6.80
C ASN A 144 -13.12 -1.36 -6.58
N VAL A 145 -14.16 -1.28 -5.76
CA VAL A 145 -14.79 -0.04 -5.32
C VAL A 145 -14.69 0.06 -3.81
N TYR A 146 -14.10 1.15 -3.34
CA TYR A 146 -14.03 1.46 -1.92
C TYR A 146 -15.41 1.93 -1.42
N TYR A 147 -15.86 1.34 -0.32
CA TYR A 147 -17.04 1.78 0.42
C TYR A 147 -16.62 2.42 1.76
N ASN A 148 -15.90 1.70 2.61
CA ASN A 148 -15.28 2.26 3.82
C ASN A 148 -14.00 1.49 4.22
N LYS A 149 -13.39 1.87 5.35
CA LYS A 149 -12.11 1.28 5.81
C LYS A 149 -12.17 -0.22 6.09
N ASP A 150 -13.36 -0.77 6.27
CA ASP A 150 -13.63 -2.15 6.67
C ASP A 150 -14.42 -2.94 5.62
N THR A 151 -14.95 -2.29 4.58
CA THR A 151 -15.76 -2.91 3.52
C THR A 151 -15.37 -2.35 2.15
N GLN A 152 -15.16 -3.26 1.20
CA GLN A 152 -14.90 -2.94 -0.21
C GLN A 152 -15.72 -3.86 -1.10
N ILE A 153 -15.87 -3.47 -2.36
CA ILE A 153 -16.63 -4.22 -3.36
C ILE A 153 -15.66 -4.67 -4.44
N ILE A 154 -15.75 -5.92 -4.87
CA ILE A 154 -14.91 -6.44 -5.96
C ILE A 154 -15.78 -7.20 -6.94
N GLY A 155 -15.85 -6.68 -8.17
CA GLY A 155 -16.74 -7.26 -9.17
C GLY A 155 -18.18 -7.18 -8.70
N ASN A 156 -18.75 -8.32 -8.31
CA ASN A 156 -20.12 -8.45 -7.82
C ASN A 156 -20.24 -8.92 -6.36
N VAL A 157 -19.14 -8.94 -5.60
CA VAL A 157 -19.13 -9.37 -4.20
C VAL A 157 -18.74 -8.24 -3.27
N VAL A 158 -19.27 -8.29 -2.05
CA VAL A 158 -18.89 -7.37 -0.97
C VAL A 158 -17.91 -8.08 -0.05
N VAL A 159 -16.74 -7.49 0.13
CA VAL A 159 -15.68 -8.02 0.99
C VAL A 159 -15.60 -7.16 2.24
N MET A 160 -15.84 -7.77 3.39
CA MET A 160 -15.88 -7.12 4.69
C MET A 160 -14.85 -7.73 5.63
N LYS A 161 -14.17 -6.92 6.44
CA LYS A 161 -13.35 -7.42 7.55
C LYS A 161 -14.23 -8.23 8.51
N GLN A 162 -13.79 -9.42 8.88
CA GLN A 162 -14.51 -10.30 9.78
C GLN A 162 -14.81 -9.63 11.14
N SER A 163 -13.82 -8.91 11.69
CA SER A 163 -14.00 -8.17 12.95
C SER A 163 -15.01 -7.02 12.90
N TYR A 164 -15.37 -6.56 11.70
CA TYR A 164 -16.45 -5.61 11.49
C TYR A 164 -17.78 -6.35 11.29
N TYR A 165 -17.78 -7.40 10.46
CA TYR A 165 -18.93 -8.28 10.25
C TYR A 165 -19.53 -8.82 11.56
N ASP A 166 -18.67 -9.26 12.49
CA ASP A 166 -19.09 -9.85 13.77
C ASP A 166 -19.77 -8.85 14.73
N LYS A 167 -19.61 -7.54 14.48
CA LYS A 167 -20.20 -6.47 15.30
C LYS A 167 -21.55 -5.99 14.78
N LEU A 168 -21.92 -6.38 13.56
CA LEU A 168 -23.11 -5.91 12.89
C LEU A 168 -24.27 -6.88 13.09
N SER A 169 -25.45 -6.32 13.32
CA SER A 169 -26.71 -7.06 13.20
C SER A 169 -26.98 -7.49 11.76
N GLU A 170 -27.93 -8.41 11.59
CA GLU A 170 -28.38 -8.84 10.25
C GLU A 170 -28.89 -7.67 9.40
N ASP A 171 -29.71 -6.79 9.99
CA ASP A 171 -30.26 -5.61 9.31
C ASP A 171 -29.16 -4.63 8.88
N GLU A 172 -28.16 -4.38 9.73
CA GLU A 172 -27.03 -3.52 9.39
C GLU A 172 -26.19 -4.11 8.24
N ARG A 173 -25.96 -5.43 8.25
CA ARG A 173 -25.26 -6.11 7.16
C ARG A 173 -26.03 -6.02 5.85
N PHE A 174 -27.34 -6.24 5.89
CA PHE A 174 -28.21 -6.11 4.73
C PHE A 174 -28.14 -4.69 4.15
N ASN A 175 -28.30 -3.66 4.99
CA ASN A 175 -28.25 -2.27 4.56
C ASN A 175 -26.90 -1.92 3.92
N ILE A 176 -25.78 -2.32 4.53
CA ILE A 176 -24.44 -2.10 3.96
C ILE A 176 -24.29 -2.80 2.60
N CYS A 177 -24.75 -4.05 2.47
CA CYS A 177 -24.67 -4.78 1.20
C CYS A 177 -25.56 -4.14 0.12
N PHE A 178 -26.75 -3.67 0.50
CA PHE A 178 -27.65 -2.95 -0.39
C PHE A 178 -27.04 -1.65 -0.89
N GLU A 179 -26.46 -0.84 -0.01
CA GLU A 179 -25.76 0.40 -0.38
C GLU A 179 -24.53 0.11 -1.26
N CYS A 180 -23.77 -0.95 -0.94
CA CYS A 180 -22.66 -1.39 -1.77
C CYS A 180 -23.13 -1.76 -3.19
N PHE A 181 -24.26 -2.47 -3.31
CA PHE A 181 -24.86 -2.81 -4.58
C PHE A 181 -25.32 -1.55 -5.35
N GLN A 182 -25.96 -0.59 -4.68
CA GLN A 182 -26.32 0.69 -5.31
C GLN A 182 -25.08 1.40 -5.87
N ARG A 183 -24.00 1.44 -5.09
CA ARG A 183 -22.72 2.04 -5.49
C ARG A 183 -22.07 1.32 -6.66
N MET A 184 -22.16 -0.01 -6.76
CA MET A 184 -21.73 -0.74 -7.97
C MET A 184 -22.51 -0.29 -9.20
N MET A 185 -23.82 -0.15 -9.06
CA MET A 185 -24.72 0.18 -10.17
C MET A 185 -24.51 1.61 -10.69
N GLU A 186 -23.88 2.49 -9.89
CA GLU A 186 -23.45 3.81 -10.34
C GLU A 186 -22.50 3.77 -11.55
N PHE A 187 -21.68 2.72 -11.60
CA PHE A 187 -20.65 2.57 -12.63
C PHE A 187 -21.08 1.68 -13.80
N ALA A 188 -22.22 1.00 -13.68
CA ALA A 188 -22.71 0.05 -14.64
C ALA A 188 -23.30 0.72 -15.89
N TYR A 189 -23.11 0.04 -17.02
CA TYR A 189 -23.64 0.43 -18.33
C TYR A 189 -24.47 -0.70 -18.91
N VAL A 190 -25.44 -0.34 -19.74
CA VAL A 190 -26.21 -1.26 -20.56
C VAL A 190 -25.96 -0.93 -22.02
N VAL A 191 -25.58 -1.93 -22.82
CA VAL A 191 -25.34 -1.81 -24.26
C VAL A 191 -26.29 -2.77 -24.98
N ASN A 192 -27.18 -2.26 -25.82
CA ASN A 192 -28.21 -3.04 -26.53
C ASN A 192 -29.02 -3.99 -25.62
N GLY A 193 -29.31 -3.55 -24.38
CA GLY A 193 -30.02 -4.34 -23.39
C GLY A 193 -29.16 -5.30 -22.57
N GLN A 194 -27.86 -5.43 -22.85
CA GLN A 194 -26.92 -6.26 -22.11
C GLN A 194 -26.12 -5.46 -21.09
N LEU A 195 -25.97 -5.99 -19.86
CA LEU A 195 -25.20 -5.37 -18.79
C LEU A 195 -23.69 -5.50 -19.09
N ALA A 196 -23.02 -4.37 -19.29
CA ALA A 196 -21.57 -4.30 -19.47
C ALA A 196 -20.81 -4.28 -18.13
N GLY A 197 -21.46 -3.99 -17.01
CA GLY A 197 -20.84 -3.96 -15.67
C GLY A 197 -20.00 -2.71 -15.39
N ASP A 198 -19.23 -2.20 -16.35
CA ASP A 198 -18.59 -0.88 -16.26
C ASP A 198 -18.36 -0.17 -17.60
N GLY A 199 -17.81 1.04 -17.55
CA GLY A 199 -17.54 1.85 -18.74
C GLY A 199 -16.40 1.33 -19.63
N GLY A 200 -15.49 0.51 -19.10
CA GLY A 200 -14.44 -0.14 -19.88
C GLY A 200 -15.02 -1.26 -20.74
N LYS A 201 -15.77 -2.17 -20.12
CA LYS A 201 -16.51 -3.22 -20.83
C LYS A 201 -17.52 -2.65 -21.84
N ALA A 202 -18.21 -1.57 -21.49
CA ALA A 202 -19.11 -0.89 -22.43
C ALA A 202 -18.34 -0.33 -23.65
N SER A 203 -17.13 0.18 -23.42
CA SER A 203 -16.22 0.66 -24.46
C SER A 203 -15.86 -0.43 -25.45
N GLU A 204 -15.53 -1.62 -24.93
CA GLU A 204 -15.20 -2.82 -25.71
C GLU A 204 -16.40 -3.27 -26.55
N MET A 205 -17.59 -3.36 -25.93
CA MET A 205 -18.84 -3.77 -26.61
C MET A 205 -19.24 -2.84 -27.76
N VAL A 206 -18.91 -1.54 -27.67
CA VAL A 206 -19.25 -0.51 -28.65
C VAL A 206 -18.08 -0.22 -29.62
N ASN A 207 -16.91 -0.83 -29.37
CA ASN A 207 -15.67 -0.58 -30.09
C ASN A 207 -15.35 0.93 -30.22
N CYS A 208 -15.40 1.66 -29.10
CA CYS A 208 -14.96 3.05 -29.04
C CYS A 208 -14.10 3.31 -27.80
N SER A 209 -13.71 4.56 -27.54
CA SER A 209 -12.93 4.88 -26.34
C SER A 209 -13.82 5.02 -25.10
N ARG A 210 -13.30 4.67 -23.92
CA ARG A 210 -14.04 4.77 -22.66
C ARG A 210 -14.51 6.20 -22.41
N SER A 211 -13.67 7.17 -22.74
CA SER A 211 -14.00 8.61 -22.68
C SER A 211 -15.16 8.98 -23.62
N THR A 212 -15.22 8.37 -24.81
CA THR A 212 -16.35 8.55 -25.73
C THR A 212 -17.65 8.04 -25.10
N VAL A 213 -17.65 6.82 -24.55
CA VAL A 213 -18.82 6.25 -23.87
C VAL A 213 -19.27 7.16 -22.72
N ILE A 214 -18.33 7.56 -21.86
CA ILE A 214 -18.59 8.40 -20.69
C ILE A 214 -19.22 9.74 -21.09
N ARG A 215 -18.61 10.45 -22.05
CA ARG A 215 -19.07 11.78 -22.48
C ARG A 215 -20.45 11.74 -23.12
N HIS A 216 -20.74 10.74 -23.95
CA HIS A 216 -22.00 10.70 -24.67
C HIS A 216 -23.16 10.28 -23.78
N THR A 217 -22.92 9.43 -22.79
CA THR A 217 -23.94 8.91 -21.86
C THR A 217 -24.16 9.82 -20.64
N GLU A 218 -23.40 10.90 -20.50
CA GLU A 218 -23.51 11.83 -19.38
C GLU A 218 -24.93 12.43 -19.32
N ASN A 219 -25.61 12.21 -18.19
CA ASN A 219 -26.95 12.72 -17.89
C ASN A 219 -28.04 12.38 -18.92
N LYS A 220 -27.86 11.30 -19.70
CA LYS A 220 -28.85 10.84 -20.70
C LYS A 220 -29.37 9.45 -20.37
N TRP A 221 -30.66 9.24 -20.63
CA TRP A 221 -31.36 7.98 -20.39
C TRP A 221 -30.85 6.84 -21.30
N ASP A 222 -30.61 7.18 -22.57
CA ASP A 222 -29.89 6.37 -23.56
C ASP A 222 -29.31 7.25 -24.66
N VAL A 223 -28.30 6.72 -25.35
CA VAL A 223 -27.69 7.34 -26.52
C VAL A 223 -27.30 6.29 -27.54
N ASN A 224 -27.42 6.63 -28.82
CA ASN A 224 -26.79 5.84 -29.87
C ASN A 224 -25.30 6.19 -29.96
N ILE A 225 -24.43 5.19 -29.82
CA ILE A 225 -22.99 5.30 -30.05
C ILE A 225 -22.62 4.23 -31.06
N LYS A 226 -22.19 4.66 -32.26
CA LYS A 226 -21.78 3.76 -33.35
C LYS A 226 -22.82 2.66 -33.67
N GLY A 227 -24.12 2.98 -33.60
CA GLY A 227 -25.19 2.01 -33.89
C GLY A 227 -25.63 1.18 -32.69
N HIS A 228 -24.99 1.33 -31.52
CA HIS A 228 -25.40 0.67 -30.27
C HIS A 228 -26.18 1.63 -29.38
N THR A 229 -27.28 1.15 -28.79
CA THR A 229 -27.99 1.87 -27.73
C THR A 229 -27.25 1.66 -26.43
N VAL A 230 -26.73 2.74 -25.86
CA VAL A 230 -25.91 2.72 -24.64
C VAL A 230 -26.56 3.59 -23.57
N SER A 231 -26.64 3.08 -22.35
CA SER A 231 -27.09 3.85 -21.19
C SER A 231 -26.22 3.60 -19.98
N ARG A 232 -26.08 4.62 -19.13
CA ARG A 232 -25.60 4.44 -17.76
C ARG A 232 -26.76 4.00 -16.90
N LEU A 233 -26.55 2.96 -16.10
CA LEU A 233 -27.64 2.42 -15.32
C LEU A 233 -28.13 3.44 -14.29
N LYS A 234 -27.23 4.14 -13.59
CA LYS A 234 -27.59 5.21 -12.64
C LYS A 234 -28.56 6.27 -13.19
N ASN A 235 -28.46 6.61 -14.47
CA ASN A 235 -29.35 7.59 -15.10
C ASN A 235 -30.77 7.03 -15.30
N ARG A 236 -30.91 5.70 -15.39
CA ARG A 236 -32.20 5.00 -15.57
C ARG A 236 -32.88 4.68 -14.26
N ILE A 237 -32.11 4.25 -13.25
CA ILE A 237 -32.65 3.81 -11.96
C ILE A 237 -32.71 4.92 -10.92
N GLY A 238 -32.21 6.13 -11.24
CA GLY A 238 -32.25 7.26 -10.32
C GLY A 238 -31.50 7.00 -9.01
N VAL A 239 -30.38 6.27 -9.07
CA VAL A 239 -29.53 6.02 -7.89
C VAL A 239 -28.93 7.37 -7.49
N PHE A 240 -29.46 7.93 -6.40
CA PHE A 240 -29.12 9.24 -5.88
C PHE A 240 -27.65 9.27 -5.44
N ASN A 241 -26.96 10.37 -5.77
CA ASN A 241 -25.74 10.74 -5.04
C ASN A 241 -26.15 11.02 -3.60
N ASP A 242 -25.57 10.32 -2.63
CA ASP A 242 -25.54 10.82 -1.27
C ASP A 242 -24.55 12.01 -1.22
N ASP A 243 -24.97 13.13 -0.65
CA ASP A 243 -24.18 14.37 -0.55
C ASP A 243 -23.00 14.22 0.45
N THR A 244 -22.75 13.03 0.96
CA THR A 244 -21.65 12.66 1.86
C THR A 244 -20.36 12.31 1.12
N LYS A 245 -19.97 13.15 0.14
CA LYS A 245 -18.63 13.04 -0.48
C LYS A 245 -17.53 13.36 0.54
N GLN A 246 -16.99 12.34 1.20
CA GLN A 246 -15.61 12.34 1.68
C GLN A 246 -14.73 11.57 0.70
N GLU A 247 -14.10 12.34 -0.20
CA GLU A 247 -12.90 12.03 -0.96
C GLU A 247 -12.75 10.59 -1.50
N ASP A 248 -13.37 10.33 -2.66
CA ASP A 248 -13.15 9.12 -3.45
C ASP A 248 -11.68 9.02 -3.91
N LYS A 249 -10.86 8.26 -3.18
CA LYS A 249 -9.63 7.68 -3.75
C LYS A 249 -9.99 6.41 -4.50
N ILE A 250 -10.31 6.56 -5.78
CA ILE A 250 -10.49 5.44 -6.71
C ILE A 250 -9.10 4.93 -7.09
N TYR A 251 -8.76 3.70 -6.68
CA TYR A 251 -7.56 3.01 -7.15
C TYR A 251 -7.97 2.04 -8.26
N GLU A 252 -7.88 2.46 -9.53
CA GLU A 252 -7.91 1.51 -10.64
C GLU A 252 -6.53 0.82 -10.70
N LYS A 253 -6.44 -0.43 -10.21
CA LYS A 253 -5.33 -1.31 -10.58
C LYS A 253 -5.66 -1.95 -11.92
N SER A 254 -4.98 -1.50 -12.97
CA SER A 254 -4.86 -2.26 -14.21
C SER A 254 -3.95 -3.46 -13.94
N CYS A 255 -4.54 -4.66 -13.86
CA CYS A 255 -3.78 -5.90 -13.94
C CYS A 255 -3.32 -6.09 -15.39
N HIS A 256 -2.14 -5.58 -15.72
CA HIS A 256 -1.39 -6.04 -16.87
C HIS A 256 -0.36 -7.04 -16.37
N TYR A 257 -0.57 -8.31 -16.74
CA TYR A 257 0.47 -9.34 -16.74
C TYR A 257 1.46 -9.07 -17.87
#